data_AF-A0A7V2JTI2-F1
#
_entry.id   AF-A0A7V2JTI2-F1
#
_cell.length_a   1.000
_cell.length_b   1.000
_cell.length_c   1.000
_cell.angle_alpha   90.00
_cell.angle_beta   90.00
_cell.angle_gamma   90.00
#
_symmetry.space_group_name_H-M   'P 1'
#
loop_
_entity.id
_entity.type
_entity.pdbx_description
1 polymer ?
#
loop_
_entity_poly.entity_id
_entity_poly.type
_entity_poly.pdbx_seq_one_letter_code
_entity_poly.pdbx_strand_id
1 'polypeptide(L)'
;MLKKASSRNYLGSLRVRLPLLFILATAIPLIIFSLFSYNQVQSTFVKQKLGDMMNIIDAKYIHTLEYLDKGKADIGLDAEFLKGPLEDYYSKGDKSALLTINHKLNEVIELNKFKRKNPFNRQFILKNRFSEVMVLGRDGRVLVSTKPASKGRDFSGSSIFRRGKKGIFIKDAYRDSNNQVVFDFVAPIVKTHIKDQTPLSEARRLADQKDELLGVLVAKVPAKYLLTLMNGELGNMTGGKLWFAGYS
;
A
#
# COMPACT_ATOMS: atom_id res chain seq x y z
N MET A 1 -60.00 -80.58 -2.14
CA MET A 1 -58.51 -80.66 -2.10
C MET A 1 -58.03 -80.65 -3.55
N LEU A 2 -57.13 -79.82 -4.06
CA LEU A 2 -56.30 -78.70 -3.61
C LEU A 2 -56.08 -77.83 -4.87
N LYS A 3 -56.32 -76.52 -4.79
CA LYS A 3 -56.08 -75.57 -5.89
C LYS A 3 -54.59 -75.56 -6.24
N LYS A 4 -54.24 -75.96 -7.46
CA LYS A 4 -52.87 -75.85 -8.00
C LYS A 4 -52.63 -74.40 -8.43
N ALA A 5 -52.36 -73.53 -7.45
CA ALA A 5 -52.08 -72.12 -7.67
C ALA A 5 -50.69 -71.94 -8.30
N SER A 6 -50.69 -71.40 -9.53
CA SER A 6 -49.73 -70.45 -10.10
C SER A 6 -48.32 -70.39 -9.46
N SER A 7 -47.47 -71.40 -9.69
CA SER A 7 -46.03 -71.31 -9.37
C SER A 7 -45.18 -70.67 -10.48
N ARG A 8 -45.73 -70.48 -11.69
CA ARG A 8 -45.00 -69.89 -12.83
C ARG A 8 -44.83 -68.37 -12.76
N ASN A 9 -45.78 -67.63 -12.15
CA ASN A 9 -45.71 -66.17 -12.07
C ASN A 9 -44.72 -65.66 -10.99
N TYR A 10 -44.43 -66.46 -9.96
CA TYR A 10 -43.47 -66.08 -8.91
C TYR A 10 -42.02 -66.14 -9.41
N LEU A 11 -41.65 -67.16 -10.21
CA LEU A 11 -40.33 -67.31 -10.81
C LEU A 11 -40.01 -66.20 -11.83
N GLY A 12 -41.00 -65.77 -12.62
CA GLY A 12 -40.87 -64.62 -13.52
C GLY A 12 -40.70 -63.30 -12.75
N SER A 13 -41.44 -63.11 -11.65
CA SER A 13 -41.30 -61.92 -10.80
C SER A 13 -39.98 -61.89 -10.03
N LEU A 14 -39.46 -63.04 -9.59
CA LEU A 14 -38.18 -63.12 -8.87
C LEU A 14 -37.00 -62.77 -9.77
N ARG A 15 -37.01 -63.26 -11.03
CA ARG A 15 -35.94 -62.98 -12.02
C ARG A 15 -35.82 -61.51 -12.39
N VAL A 16 -36.90 -60.74 -12.28
CA VAL A 16 -36.88 -59.29 -12.52
C VAL A 16 -36.58 -58.51 -11.23
N ARG A 17 -37.09 -58.98 -10.07
CA ARG A 17 -36.90 -58.31 -8.77
C ARG A 17 -35.48 -58.47 -8.20
N LEU A 18 -34.83 -59.62 -8.41
CA LEU A 18 -33.45 -59.86 -7.95
C LEU A 18 -32.42 -58.88 -8.55
N PRO A 19 -32.34 -58.70 -9.88
CA PRO A 19 -31.43 -57.72 -10.46
C PRO A 19 -31.83 -56.28 -10.10
N LEU A 20 -33.12 -55.96 -9.97
CA LEU A 20 -33.57 -54.64 -9.48
C LEU A 20 -33.14 -54.37 -8.03
N LEU A 21 -33.23 -55.37 -7.15
CA LEU A 21 -32.76 -55.28 -5.77
C LEU A 21 -31.23 -55.18 -5.72
N PHE A 22 -30.52 -55.87 -6.61
CA PHE A 22 -29.06 -55.77 -6.72
C PHE A 22 -28.61 -54.40 -7.23
N ILE A 23 -29.33 -53.84 -8.21
CA ILE A 23 -29.12 -52.47 -8.71
C ILE A 23 -29.45 -51.47 -7.60
N LEU A 24 -30.54 -51.63 -6.86
CA LEU A 24 -30.84 -50.75 -5.72
C LEU A 24 -29.76 -50.82 -4.63
N ALA A 25 -29.34 -52.04 -4.26
CA ALA A 25 -28.36 -52.27 -3.21
C ALA A 25 -26.95 -51.78 -3.59
N THR A 26 -26.65 -51.61 -4.87
CA THR A 26 -25.35 -51.11 -5.34
C THR A 26 -25.39 -49.63 -5.73
N ALA A 27 -26.43 -49.21 -6.45
CA ALA A 27 -26.58 -47.84 -6.90
C ALA A 27 -26.88 -46.86 -5.76
N ILE A 28 -27.70 -47.24 -4.77
CA ILE A 28 -28.04 -46.32 -3.66
C ILE A 28 -26.79 -45.99 -2.82
N PRO A 29 -25.97 -46.95 -2.36
CA PRO A 29 -24.73 -46.63 -1.64
C PRO A 29 -23.75 -45.82 -2.48
N LEU A 30 -23.65 -46.09 -3.79
CA LEU A 30 -22.80 -45.32 -4.70
C LEU A 30 -23.27 -43.86 -4.85
N ILE A 31 -24.58 -43.63 -4.93
CA ILE A 31 -25.17 -42.28 -4.99
C ILE A 31 -24.97 -41.55 -3.66
N ILE A 32 -25.16 -42.23 -2.53
CA ILE A 32 -24.92 -41.63 -1.20
C ILE A 32 -23.44 -41.28 -1.04
N PHE A 33 -22.53 -42.19 -1.40
CA PHE A 33 -21.10 -41.96 -1.32
C PHE A 33 -20.64 -40.84 -2.26
N SER A 34 -21.17 -40.78 -3.48
CA SER A 34 -20.84 -39.71 -4.43
C SER A 34 -21.34 -38.34 -3.97
N LEU A 35 -22.55 -38.25 -3.40
CA LEU A 35 -23.07 -37.02 -2.81
C LEU A 35 -22.25 -36.57 -1.60
N PHE A 36 -21.85 -37.50 -0.72
CA PHE A 36 -21.03 -37.18 0.44
C PHE A 36 -19.63 -36.71 0.05
N SER A 37 -19.01 -37.41 -0.91
CA SER A 37 -17.71 -37.04 -1.48
C SER A 37 -17.77 -35.69 -2.19
N TYR A 38 -18.81 -35.43 -2.97
CA TYR A 38 -19.03 -34.14 -3.64
C TYR A 38 -19.13 -32.99 -2.64
N ASN A 39 -19.94 -33.14 -1.58
CA ASN A 39 -20.07 -32.12 -0.54
C ASN A 39 -18.77 -31.89 0.24
N GLN A 40 -18.01 -32.96 0.53
CA GLN A 40 -16.73 -32.86 1.22
C GLN A 40 -15.66 -32.18 0.36
N VAL A 41 -15.61 -32.51 -0.94
CA VAL A 41 -14.71 -31.87 -1.92
C VAL A 41 -15.09 -30.40 -2.10
N GLN A 42 -16.38 -30.07 -2.22
CA GLN A 42 -16.84 -28.69 -2.34
C GLN A 42 -16.52 -27.87 -1.08
N SER A 43 -16.76 -28.40 0.12
CA SER A 43 -16.38 -27.75 1.38
C SER A 43 -14.87 -27.54 1.49
N THR A 44 -14.07 -28.54 1.11
CA THR A 44 -12.60 -28.44 1.13
C THR A 44 -12.10 -27.42 0.12
N PHE A 45 -12.67 -27.42 -1.09
CA PHE A 45 -12.35 -26.46 -2.13
C PHE A 45 -12.72 -25.03 -1.71
N VAL A 46 -13.89 -24.81 -1.13
CA VAL A 46 -14.29 -23.49 -0.59
C VAL A 46 -13.34 -23.05 0.53
N LYS A 47 -12.99 -23.92 1.47
CA LYS A 47 -12.02 -23.60 2.54
C LYS A 47 -10.64 -23.26 1.99
N GLN A 48 -10.14 -24.02 1.01
CA GLN A 48 -8.87 -23.75 0.35
C GLN A 48 -8.91 -22.41 -0.39
N LYS A 49 -9.96 -22.14 -1.17
CA LYS A 49 -10.12 -20.87 -1.89
C LYS A 49 -10.25 -19.67 -0.96
N LEU A 50 -10.99 -19.79 0.14
CA LEU A 50 -11.07 -18.75 1.16
C LEU A 50 -9.71 -18.52 1.83
N GLY A 51 -8.98 -19.60 2.16
CA GLY A 51 -7.62 -19.50 2.71
C GLY A 51 -6.65 -18.81 1.74
N ASP A 52 -6.68 -19.17 0.46
CA ASP A 52 -5.88 -18.53 -0.58
C ASP A 52 -6.23 -17.04 -0.73
N MET A 53 -7.52 -16.70 -0.72
CA MET A 53 -7.98 -15.30 -0.80
C MET A 53 -7.55 -14.49 0.43
N MET A 54 -7.64 -15.08 1.63
CA MET A 54 -7.16 -14.44 2.85
C MET A 54 -5.66 -14.16 2.79
N ASN A 55 -4.85 -15.15 2.38
CA ASN A 55 -3.40 -14.97 2.21
C ASN A 55 -3.07 -13.85 1.20
N ILE A 56 -3.84 -13.76 0.10
CA ILE A 56 -3.68 -12.68 -0.88
C ILE A 56 -4.03 -11.31 -0.26
N ILE A 57 -5.12 -11.23 0.51
CA ILE A 57 -5.53 -9.99 1.18
C ILE A 57 -4.47 -9.56 2.20
N ASP A 58 -3.99 -10.47 3.03
CA ASP A 58 -2.97 -10.20 4.05
C ASP A 58 -1.66 -9.72 3.41
N ALA A 59 -1.22 -10.38 2.33
CA ALA A 59 -0.03 -9.96 1.59
C ALA A 59 -0.18 -8.55 1.00
N LYS A 60 -1.35 -8.23 0.40
CA LYS A 60 -1.63 -6.89 -0.13
C LYS A 60 -1.68 -5.83 0.98
N TYR A 61 -2.24 -6.17 2.13
CA TYR A 61 -2.30 -5.30 3.30
C TYR A 61 -0.88 -4.98 3.81
N ILE A 62 -0.06 -6.01 4.05
CA ILE A 62 1.32 -5.86 4.52
C ILE A 62 2.13 -5.00 3.54
N HIS A 63 2.08 -5.29 2.24
CA HIS A 63 2.81 -4.50 1.25
C HIS A 63 2.36 -3.05 1.15
N THR A 64 1.07 -2.78 1.36
CA THR A 64 0.56 -1.42 1.40
C THR A 64 1.12 -0.68 2.63
N LEU A 65 1.13 -1.32 3.80
CA LEU A 65 1.73 -0.76 5.01
C LEU A 65 3.22 -0.48 4.83
N GLU A 66 3.99 -1.46 4.33
CA GLU A 66 5.43 -1.30 4.04
C GLU A 66 5.69 -0.10 3.13
N TYR A 67 4.87 0.06 2.08
CA TYR A 67 4.99 1.20 1.16
C TYR A 67 4.74 2.53 1.85
N LEU A 68 3.73 2.61 2.71
CA LEU A 68 3.36 3.82 3.44
C LEU A 68 4.41 4.16 4.51
N ASP A 69 4.87 3.18 5.28
CA ASP A 69 5.87 3.39 6.33
C ASP A 69 7.24 3.74 5.76
N LYS A 70 7.65 3.10 4.65
CA LYS A 70 8.83 3.53 3.90
C LYS A 70 8.68 4.97 3.41
N GLY A 71 7.51 5.35 2.89
CA GLY A 71 7.24 6.73 2.47
C GLY A 71 7.34 7.74 3.61
N LYS A 72 6.88 7.40 4.83
CA LYS A 72 7.06 8.23 6.03
C LYS A 72 8.53 8.37 6.42
N ALA A 73 9.30 7.29 6.32
CA ALA A 73 10.74 7.32 6.62
C ALA A 73 11.49 8.19 5.61
N ASP A 74 11.22 7.98 4.30
CA ASP A 74 11.84 8.73 3.21
C ASP A 74 11.56 10.24 3.36
N ILE A 75 10.30 10.65 3.59
CA ILE A 75 9.95 12.07 3.74
C ILE A 75 10.57 12.70 4.99
N GLY A 76 10.79 11.92 6.04
CA GLY A 76 11.48 12.37 7.26
C GLY A 76 12.95 12.68 6.97
N LEU A 77 13.65 11.77 6.28
CA LEU A 77 15.04 11.99 5.85
C LEU A 77 15.15 13.18 4.89
N ASP A 78 14.24 13.29 3.92
CA ASP A 78 14.21 14.43 3.00
C ASP A 78 13.99 15.77 3.73
N ALA A 79 13.15 15.78 4.78
CA ALA A 79 12.94 16.95 5.62
C ALA A 79 14.21 17.36 6.39
N GLU A 80 14.98 16.40 6.92
CA GLU A 80 16.27 16.65 7.56
C GLU A 80 17.27 17.35 6.61
N PHE A 81 17.36 16.88 5.36
CA PHE A 81 18.25 17.48 4.35
C PHE A 81 17.89 18.92 3.98
N LEU A 82 16.65 19.35 4.23
CA LEU A 82 16.17 20.70 3.93
C LEU A 82 16.38 21.69 5.08
N LYS A 83 16.77 21.23 6.28
CA LYS A 83 16.98 22.09 7.45
C LYS A 83 18.00 23.20 7.18
N GLY A 84 19.23 22.84 6.79
CA GLY A 84 20.32 23.80 6.56
C GLY A 84 19.96 24.94 5.60
N PRO A 85 19.49 24.64 4.37
CA PRO A 85 19.05 25.68 3.44
C PRO A 85 17.90 26.55 3.96
N LEU A 86 16.94 25.99 4.71
CA LEU A 86 15.88 26.78 5.31
C LEU A 86 16.40 27.68 6.45
N GLU A 87 17.34 27.20 7.26
CA GLU A 87 18.01 28.02 8.27
C GLU A 87 18.75 29.20 7.63
N ASP A 88 19.50 28.97 6.55
CA ASP A 88 20.18 30.04 5.81
C ASP A 88 19.18 31.07 5.26
N TYR A 89 18.04 30.61 4.73
CA TYR A 89 16.99 31.50 4.24
C TYR A 89 16.42 32.40 5.34
N TYR A 90 16.07 31.84 6.51
CA TYR A 90 15.45 32.63 7.59
C TYR A 90 16.45 33.47 8.39
N SER A 91 17.67 32.97 8.61
CA SER A 91 18.66 33.66 9.45
C SER A 91 19.46 34.72 8.70
N LYS A 92 19.80 34.47 7.43
CA LYS A 92 20.65 35.36 6.61
C LYS A 92 19.87 36.14 5.57
N GLY A 93 18.58 35.83 5.37
CA GLY A 93 17.77 36.41 4.29
C GLY A 93 18.25 36.01 2.89
N ASP A 94 19.05 34.94 2.79
CA ASP A 94 19.68 34.54 1.54
C ASP A 94 18.66 33.91 0.57
N LYS A 95 18.30 34.66 -0.47
CA LYS A 95 17.37 34.18 -1.50
C LYS A 95 17.94 33.04 -2.33
N SER A 96 19.27 32.88 -2.39
CA SER A 96 19.92 31.78 -3.10
C SER A 96 19.64 30.43 -2.43
N ALA A 97 19.38 30.43 -1.12
CA ALA A 97 18.99 29.22 -0.40
C ALA A 97 17.67 28.60 -0.91
N LEU A 98 16.75 29.42 -1.43
CA LEU A 98 15.52 28.91 -2.09
C LEU A 98 15.82 28.17 -3.40
N LEU A 99 16.89 28.53 -4.11
CA LEU A 99 17.34 27.80 -5.30
C LEU A 99 17.92 26.44 -4.90
N THR A 100 18.70 26.39 -3.82
CA THR A 100 19.23 25.14 -3.25
C THR A 100 18.11 24.22 -2.83
N ILE A 101 17.08 24.73 -2.14
CA ILE A 101 15.88 23.96 -1.79
C ILE A 101 15.23 23.41 -3.06
N ASN A 102 15.02 24.24 -4.08
CA ASN A 102 14.40 23.81 -5.33
C ASN A 102 15.18 22.69 -6.03
N HIS A 103 16.51 22.79 -6.07
CA HIS A 103 17.38 21.74 -6.61
C HIS A 103 17.20 20.43 -5.83
N LYS A 104 17.22 20.49 -4.49
CA LYS A 104 17.00 19.30 -3.64
C LYS A 104 15.62 18.69 -3.84
N LEU A 105 14.56 19.49 -4.02
CA LEU A 105 13.22 18.95 -4.28
C LEU A 105 13.15 18.20 -5.62
N ASN A 106 13.86 18.69 -6.65
CA ASN A 106 13.95 17.99 -7.92
C ASN A 106 14.74 16.69 -7.79
N GLU A 107 15.84 16.69 -7.03
CA GLU A 107 16.61 15.48 -6.71
C GLU A 107 15.75 14.45 -5.96
N VAL A 108 14.94 14.87 -4.99
CA VAL A 108 13.99 13.99 -4.28
C VAL A 108 13.01 13.33 -5.24
N ILE A 109 12.46 14.06 -6.21
CA ILE A 109 11.57 13.49 -7.23
C ILE A 109 12.31 12.45 -8.09
N GLU A 110 13.56 12.73 -8.45
CA GLU A 110 14.40 11.85 -9.27
C GLU A 110 14.81 10.57 -8.53
N LEU A 111 15.20 10.69 -7.26
CA LEU A 111 15.55 9.55 -6.41
C LEU A 111 14.34 8.66 -6.11
N ASN A 112 13.18 9.28 -5.93
CA ASN A 112 11.91 8.58 -5.68
C ASN A 112 11.21 8.15 -6.98
N LYS A 113 11.96 7.61 -7.93
CA LYS A 113 11.42 6.97 -9.14
C LYS A 113 11.09 5.51 -8.91
N PHE A 114 9.92 5.08 -9.39
CA PHE A 114 9.61 3.66 -9.51
C PHE A 114 10.53 3.02 -10.54
N LYS A 115 11.24 1.96 -10.14
CA LYS A 115 12.17 1.22 -11.01
C LYS A 115 11.73 -0.24 -11.09
N ARG A 116 11.83 -0.85 -12.28
CA ARG A 116 11.62 -2.28 -12.50
C ARG A 116 12.89 -2.89 -13.09
N LYS A 117 13.24 -4.10 -12.64
CA LYS A 117 14.31 -4.88 -13.27
C LYS A 117 13.76 -5.51 -14.56
N ASN A 118 14.45 -5.31 -15.67
CA ASN A 118 14.16 -5.99 -16.93
C ASN A 118 14.81 -7.40 -16.96
N PRO A 119 14.51 -8.24 -17.96
CA PRO A 119 15.09 -9.59 -18.10
C PRO A 119 16.63 -9.62 -18.17
N PHE A 120 17.25 -8.51 -18.56
CA PHE A 120 18.71 -8.34 -18.64
C PHE A 120 19.30 -7.71 -17.37
N ASN A 121 18.57 -7.75 -16.27
CA ASN A 121 18.97 -7.25 -14.96
C ASN A 121 19.30 -5.74 -14.92
N ARG A 122 18.86 -4.96 -15.92
CA ARG A 122 18.97 -3.49 -15.94
C ARG A 122 17.75 -2.87 -15.26
N GLN A 123 17.97 -1.85 -14.43
CA GLN A 123 16.88 -1.07 -13.84
C GLN A 123 16.32 -0.10 -14.88
N PHE A 124 15.01 -0.17 -15.11
CA PHE A 124 14.28 0.77 -15.96
C PHE A 124 13.35 1.64 -15.11
N ILE A 125 13.34 2.95 -15.37
CA ILE A 125 12.49 3.92 -14.68
C ILE A 125 11.09 3.86 -15.28
N LEU A 126 10.09 3.53 -14.47
CA LEU A 126 8.71 3.48 -14.91
C LEU A 126 8.03 4.86 -14.80
N LYS A 127 8.00 5.45 -13.60
CA LYS A 127 7.35 6.75 -13.29
C LYS A 127 7.92 7.37 -12.00
N ASN A 128 7.70 8.66 -11.78
CA ASN A 128 8.00 9.31 -10.49
C ASN A 128 6.95 8.92 -9.43
N ARG A 129 7.39 8.57 -8.22
CA ARG A 129 6.52 8.27 -7.07
C ARG A 129 5.75 9.51 -6.64
N PHE A 130 6.45 10.63 -6.53
CA PHE A 130 5.86 11.90 -6.16
C PHE A 130 5.48 12.69 -7.41
N SER A 131 4.22 13.14 -7.44
CA SER A 131 3.72 14.01 -8.52
C SER A 131 4.07 15.47 -8.30
N GLU A 132 4.34 15.84 -7.06
CA GLU A 132 4.70 17.19 -6.63
C GLU A 132 5.36 17.08 -5.26
N VAL A 133 6.43 17.84 -5.03
CA VAL A 133 7.03 18.02 -3.72
C VAL A 133 7.13 19.52 -3.46
N MET A 134 6.73 19.95 -2.26
CA MET A 134 6.70 21.36 -1.90
C MET A 134 7.10 21.57 -0.44
N VAL A 135 7.66 22.75 -0.18
CA VAL A 135 8.03 23.22 1.15
C VAL A 135 7.12 24.38 1.53
N LEU A 136 6.37 24.20 2.61
CA LEU A 136 5.58 25.25 3.24
C LEU A 136 6.48 26.01 4.23
N GLY A 137 6.42 27.34 4.19
CA GLY A 137 7.11 28.21 5.15
C GLY A 137 6.45 28.22 6.52
N ARG A 138 7.01 29.01 7.44
CA ARG A 138 6.49 29.18 8.81
C ARG A 138 5.08 29.76 8.86
N ASP A 139 4.68 30.50 7.83
CA ASP A 139 3.35 31.09 7.66
C ASP A 139 2.34 30.13 7.00
N GLY A 140 2.78 28.94 6.58
CA GLY A 140 1.95 27.97 5.88
C GLY A 140 1.79 28.23 4.38
N ARG A 141 2.50 29.21 3.81
CA ARG A 141 2.52 29.44 2.36
C ARG A 141 3.61 28.61 1.68
N VAL A 142 3.39 28.20 0.44
CA VAL A 142 4.38 27.43 -0.34
C VAL A 142 5.57 28.32 -0.71
N LEU A 143 6.74 28.04 -0.15
CA LEU A 143 8.00 28.73 -0.48
C LEU A 143 8.58 28.23 -1.80
N VAL A 144 8.65 26.92 -1.94
CA VAL A 144 9.25 26.24 -3.10
C VAL A 144 8.39 25.01 -3.44
N SER A 145 8.21 24.74 -4.73
CA SER A 145 7.54 23.54 -5.22
C SER A 145 8.14 23.13 -6.55
N THR A 146 8.18 21.82 -6.79
CA THR A 146 8.55 21.26 -8.10
C THR A 146 7.49 21.55 -9.16
N LYS A 147 6.29 22.00 -8.77
CA LYS A 147 5.30 22.61 -9.65
C LYS A 147 5.27 24.13 -9.45
N PRO A 148 5.72 24.93 -10.43
CA PRO A 148 5.78 26.39 -10.29
C PRO A 148 4.43 27.04 -9.94
N ALA A 149 3.33 26.52 -10.51
CA ALA A 149 1.97 26.99 -10.24
C ALA A 149 1.52 26.87 -8.78
N SER A 150 2.26 26.12 -7.96
CA SER A 150 1.94 25.90 -6.56
C SER A 150 2.55 26.92 -5.61
N LYS A 151 3.59 27.63 -6.05
CA LYS A 151 4.33 28.57 -5.23
C LYS A 151 3.41 29.71 -4.75
N GLY A 152 3.52 30.11 -3.49
CA GLY A 152 2.70 31.14 -2.86
C GLY A 152 1.30 30.71 -2.43
N ARG A 153 0.84 29.50 -2.77
CA ARG A 153 -0.46 28.99 -2.27
C ARG A 153 -0.46 28.90 -0.74
N ASP A 154 -1.57 29.29 -0.13
CA ASP A 154 -1.73 29.31 1.32
C ASP A 154 -2.35 27.99 1.83
N PHE A 155 -1.62 27.32 2.71
CA PHE A 155 -2.04 26.10 3.40
C PHE A 155 -2.18 26.28 4.91
N SER A 156 -2.05 27.50 5.43
CA SER A 156 -2.09 27.81 6.87
C SER A 156 -3.34 27.26 7.59
N GLY A 157 -4.50 27.36 6.95
CA GLY A 157 -5.77 26.81 7.43
C GLY A 157 -6.00 25.32 7.17
N SER A 158 -5.11 24.66 6.43
CA SER A 158 -5.29 23.26 6.01
C SER A 158 -4.83 22.27 7.08
N SER A 159 -5.36 21.05 7.03
CA SER A 159 -4.86 19.94 7.87
C SER A 159 -3.41 19.59 7.56
N ILE A 160 -2.93 19.82 6.33
CA ILE A 160 -1.54 19.60 5.91
C ILE A 160 -0.59 20.39 6.82
N PHE A 161 -0.82 21.70 6.94
CA PHE A 161 0.05 22.55 7.75
C PHE A 161 -0.18 22.36 9.25
N ARG A 162 -1.45 22.37 9.71
CA ARG A 162 -1.78 22.30 11.13
C ARG A 162 -1.32 21.00 11.82
N ARG A 163 -1.40 19.87 11.11
CA ARG A 163 -0.89 18.58 11.60
C ARG A 163 0.58 18.40 11.26
N GLY A 164 1.03 18.90 10.11
CA GLY A 164 2.42 18.75 9.64
C GLY A 164 3.43 19.39 10.55
N LYS A 165 3.09 20.52 11.19
CA LYS A 165 3.95 21.13 12.22
C LYS A 165 4.12 20.30 13.49
N LYS A 166 3.30 19.26 13.71
CA LYS A 166 3.32 18.43 14.93
C LYS A 166 4.09 17.13 14.76
N GLY A 167 4.32 16.67 13.53
CA GLY A 167 4.95 15.38 13.28
C GLY A 167 4.72 14.85 11.88
N ILE A 168 5.43 13.78 11.54
CA ILE A 168 5.30 13.08 10.27
C ILE A 168 3.95 12.38 10.23
N PHE A 169 3.18 12.60 9.17
CA PHE A 169 1.92 11.91 8.96
C PHE A 169 1.56 11.75 7.49
N ILE A 170 0.58 10.89 7.21
CA ILE A 170 -0.01 10.73 5.89
C ILE A 170 -1.39 11.38 5.93
N LYS A 171 -1.64 12.30 5.00
CA LYS A 171 -2.96 12.88 4.81
C LYS A 171 -3.83 11.92 4.00
N ASP A 172 -5.06 11.71 4.45
CA ASP A 172 -6.05 10.90 3.74
C ASP A 172 -6.28 11.39 2.31
N ALA A 173 -6.75 10.47 1.46
CA ALA A 173 -6.96 10.76 0.05
C ALA A 173 -7.95 11.91 -0.15
N TYR A 174 -7.59 12.85 -1.03
CA TYR A 174 -8.40 14.00 -1.39
C TYR A 174 -8.24 14.33 -2.88
N ARG A 175 -9.12 15.17 -3.42
CA ARG A 175 -8.98 15.68 -4.79
C ARG A 175 -8.14 16.95 -4.78
N ASP A 176 -7.07 16.97 -5.58
CA ASP A 176 -6.25 18.16 -5.74
C ASP A 176 -6.88 19.19 -6.68
N SER A 177 -6.20 20.32 -6.89
CA SER A 177 -6.66 21.39 -7.78
C SER A 177 -6.82 20.97 -9.25
N ASN A 178 -6.24 19.84 -9.65
CA ASN A 178 -6.35 19.27 -11.00
C ASN A 178 -7.38 18.14 -11.04
N ASN A 179 -8.24 18.02 -10.01
CA ASN A 179 -9.24 16.98 -9.86
C ASN A 179 -8.67 15.55 -9.81
N GLN A 180 -7.38 15.40 -9.48
CA GLN A 180 -6.74 14.10 -9.30
C GLN A 180 -6.88 13.64 -7.85
N VAL A 181 -7.19 12.36 -7.64
CA VAL A 181 -7.21 11.77 -6.30
C VAL A 181 -5.76 11.52 -5.87
N VAL A 182 -5.36 12.16 -4.77
CA VAL A 182 -4.00 12.13 -4.24
C VAL A 182 -4.03 11.96 -2.73
N PHE A 183 -2.92 11.52 -2.16
CA PHE A 183 -2.63 11.56 -0.73
C PHE A 183 -1.25 12.18 -0.53
N ASP A 184 -0.99 12.73 0.66
CA ASP A 184 0.27 13.44 0.91
C ASP A 184 1.06 12.77 2.04
N PHE A 185 2.35 12.60 1.82
CA PHE A 185 3.31 12.45 2.92
C PHE A 185 3.70 13.84 3.40
N VAL A 186 3.64 14.04 4.72
CA VAL A 186 3.89 15.36 5.33
C VAL A 186 4.86 15.19 6.48
N ALA A 187 5.90 16.03 6.51
CA ALA A 187 6.90 16.02 7.57
C ALA A 187 7.23 17.45 8.03
N PRO A 188 7.37 17.72 9.34
CA PRO A 188 7.89 18.99 9.81
C PRO A 188 9.38 19.09 9.49
N ILE A 189 9.82 20.31 9.18
CA ILE A 189 11.24 20.65 9.13
C ILE A 189 11.52 21.49 10.36
N VAL A 190 12.15 20.90 11.36
CA VAL A 190 12.43 21.54 12.65
C VAL A 190 13.93 21.75 12.84
N LYS A 191 14.32 22.91 13.34
CA LYS A 191 15.66 23.11 13.85
C LYS A 191 15.77 22.43 15.19
N THR A 192 16.43 21.27 15.20
CA THR A 192 16.70 20.52 16.42
C THR A 192 18.02 21.01 16.99
N HIS A 193 17.99 21.44 18.26
CA HIS A 193 19.19 21.94 18.93
C HIS A 193 20.12 20.82 19.40
N ILE A 194 19.60 19.60 19.57
CA ILE A 194 20.36 18.42 19.98
C ILE A 194 20.78 17.63 18.73
N LYS A 195 22.08 17.37 18.59
CA LYS A 195 22.66 16.48 17.56
C LYS A 195 23.14 15.19 18.22
N ASP A 196 23.31 14.12 17.45
CA ASP A 196 23.77 12.80 17.95
C ASP A 196 25.16 12.83 18.63
N GLN A 197 25.92 13.92 18.47
CA GLN A 197 27.23 14.15 19.10
C GLN A 197 27.22 15.24 20.18
N THR A 198 26.05 15.73 20.59
CA THR A 198 25.95 16.76 21.62
C THR A 198 26.36 16.15 22.98
N PRO A 199 27.37 16.71 23.67
CA PRO A 199 27.77 16.25 25.00
C PRO A 199 26.57 16.24 25.96
N LEU A 200 26.47 15.24 26.84
CA LEU A 200 25.32 15.06 27.73
C LEU A 200 25.01 16.29 28.61
N SER A 201 26.04 17.05 28.97
CA SER A 201 25.94 18.32 29.72
C SER A 201 25.26 19.44 28.92
N GLU A 202 25.50 19.48 27.61
CA GLU A 202 24.94 20.46 26.68
C GLU A 202 23.55 20.03 26.19
N ALA A 203 23.34 18.72 26.01
CA ALA A 203 22.03 18.15 25.67
C ALA A 203 20.96 18.50 26.72
N ARG A 204 21.31 18.54 28.02
CA ARG A 204 20.38 18.97 29.08
C ARG A 204 19.99 20.44 28.98
N ARG A 205 20.92 21.32 28.58
CA ARG A 205 20.63 22.75 28.37
C ARG A 205 19.80 23.00 27.10
N LEU A 206 20.01 22.17 26.07
CA LEU A 206 19.33 22.27 24.79
C LEU A 206 17.98 21.53 24.78
N ALA A 207 17.75 20.59 25.69
CA ALA A 207 16.47 19.92 25.89
C ALA A 207 15.36 20.88 26.35
N ASP A 208 15.73 21.97 27.02
CA ASP A 208 14.80 23.03 27.43
C ASP A 208 14.47 24.00 26.27
N GLN A 209 15.22 23.95 25.16
CA GLN A 209 14.92 24.74 23.96
C GLN A 209 13.94 23.97 23.08
N LYS A 210 12.75 24.55 22.87
CA LYS A 210 11.75 24.00 21.96
C LYS A 210 12.29 24.00 20.53
N ASP A 211 12.15 22.86 19.85
CA ASP A 211 12.38 22.74 18.42
C ASP A 211 11.68 23.87 17.65
N GLU A 212 12.45 24.62 16.88
CA GLU A 212 11.94 25.74 16.09
C GLU A 212 11.44 25.21 14.75
N LEU A 213 10.17 25.45 14.42
CA LEU A 213 9.63 25.09 13.10
C LEU A 213 10.25 25.99 12.02
N LEU A 214 10.94 25.38 11.06
CA LEU A 214 11.43 26.06 9.87
C LEU A 214 10.42 25.99 8.71
N GLY A 215 9.68 24.88 8.62
CA GLY A 215 8.68 24.67 7.58
C GLY A 215 8.05 23.30 7.64
N VAL A 216 7.29 22.96 6.61
CA VAL A 216 6.67 21.64 6.45
C VAL A 216 6.94 21.14 5.04
N LEU A 217 7.55 19.97 4.91
CA LEU A 217 7.72 19.26 3.65
C LEU A 217 6.45 18.48 3.32
N VAL A 218 6.00 18.58 2.07
CA VAL A 218 4.81 17.88 1.58
C VAL A 218 5.16 17.21 0.25
N ALA A 219 4.99 15.89 0.18
CA ALA A 219 5.13 15.11 -1.04
C ALA A 219 3.78 14.49 -1.44
N LYS A 220 3.26 14.92 -2.59
CA LYS A 220 1.95 14.52 -3.10
C LYS A 220 2.06 13.29 -4.00
N VAL A 221 1.27 12.27 -3.68
CA VAL A 221 1.27 10.98 -4.36
C VAL A 221 -0.09 10.73 -5.00
N PRO A 222 -0.15 10.47 -6.32
CA PRO A 222 -1.35 10.00 -6.98
C PRO A 222 -1.85 8.69 -6.36
N ALA A 223 -3.12 8.65 -5.93
CA ALA A 223 -3.71 7.47 -5.31
C ALA A 223 -3.73 6.25 -6.26
N LYS A 224 -3.70 6.49 -7.58
CA LYS A 224 -3.55 5.43 -8.59
C LYS A 224 -2.33 4.54 -8.34
N TYR A 225 -1.27 5.03 -7.72
CA TYR A 225 -0.09 4.22 -7.44
C TYR A 225 -0.33 3.18 -6.33
N LEU A 226 -1.21 3.46 -5.36
CA LEU A 226 -1.65 2.46 -4.40
C LEU A 226 -2.47 1.36 -5.10
N LEU A 227 -3.34 1.74 -6.04
CA LEU A 227 -4.08 0.75 -6.85
C LEU A 227 -3.15 -0.13 -7.69
N THR A 228 -2.15 0.46 -8.34
CA THR A 228 -1.13 -0.28 -9.10
C THR A 228 -0.29 -1.22 -8.22
N LEU A 229 -0.01 -0.83 -6.97
CA LEU A 229 0.62 -1.71 -5.97
C LEU A 229 -0.31 -2.87 -5.58
N MET A 230 -1.57 -2.59 -5.25
CA MET A 230 -2.57 -3.59 -4.87
C MET A 230 -2.90 -4.57 -6.00
N ASN A 231 -2.76 -4.15 -7.26
CA ASN A 231 -2.95 -4.97 -8.45
C ASN A 231 -1.70 -5.78 -8.83
N GLY A 232 -0.56 -5.59 -8.16
CA GLY A 232 0.68 -6.30 -8.45
C GLY A 232 1.43 -5.82 -9.69
N GLU A 233 0.93 -4.79 -10.38
CA GLU A 233 1.55 -4.20 -11.58
C GLU A 233 2.88 -3.50 -11.27
N LEU A 234 3.07 -3.06 -10.02
CA LEU A 234 4.33 -2.53 -9.48
C LEU A 234 5.12 -3.57 -8.65
N GLY A 235 4.86 -4.87 -8.87
CA GLY A 235 5.27 -6.03 -8.03
C GLY A 235 6.76 -6.31 -7.85
N ASN A 236 7.60 -5.29 -7.66
CA ASN A 236 9.02 -5.46 -7.34
C ASN A 236 9.60 -4.32 -6.48
N MET A 237 8.75 -3.54 -5.79
CA MET A 237 9.17 -2.37 -5.02
C MET A 237 9.77 -2.67 -3.65
N THR A 238 9.44 -3.82 -3.04
CA THR A 238 9.89 -4.23 -1.70
C THR A 238 10.83 -5.43 -1.72
N GLY A 239 11.23 -5.92 -2.90
CA GLY A 239 12.10 -7.10 -3.02
C GLY A 239 11.40 -8.45 -2.76
N GLY A 240 10.09 -8.44 -2.49
CA GLY A 240 9.28 -9.65 -2.38
C GLY A 240 9.02 -10.27 -3.76
N LYS A 241 9.50 -11.49 -3.98
CA LYS A 241 9.11 -12.33 -5.13
C LYS A 241 7.65 -12.74 -4.96
N LEU A 242 6.71 -11.97 -5.53
CA LEU A 242 5.37 -12.46 -5.80
C LEU A 242 5.12 -12.34 -7.31
N TRP A 243 5.51 -13.41 -8.01
CA TRP A 243 4.93 -13.75 -9.30
C TRP A 243 3.47 -14.12 -9.04
N PHE A 244 2.56 -13.17 -9.20
CA PHE A 244 1.18 -13.54 -9.44
C PHE A 244 1.14 -14.15 -10.84
N ALA A 245 0.92 -15.47 -10.89
CA ALA A 245 0.49 -16.13 -12.11
C ALA A 245 -0.78 -15.43 -12.58
N GLY A 246 -0.64 -14.54 -13.57
CA GLY A 246 -1.75 -14.07 -14.35
C GLY A 246 -2.32 -15.29 -15.07
N TYR A 247 -3.50 -15.71 -14.66
CA TYR A 247 -4.42 -16.39 -15.56
C TYR A 247 -4.77 -15.37 -16.65
N SER A 248 -4.14 -15.52 -17.82
CA SER A 248 -4.66 -15.07 -19.10
C SER A 248 -5.63 -16.11 -19.64
#